data_AF-A0A7Y8NY40-F1
#
_entry.id   AF-A0A7Y8NY40-F1
#
_cell.length_a   1.000
_cell.length_b   1.000
_cell.length_c   1.000
_cell.angle_alpha   90.00
_cell.angle_beta   90.00
_cell.angle_gamma   90.00
#
_symmetry.space_group_name_H-M   'P 1'
#
loop_
_entity.id
_entity.type
_entity.pdbx_description
1 polymer ?
#
loop_
_entity_poly.entity_id
_entity_poly.type
_entity_poly.pdbx_seq_one_letter_code
_entity_poly.pdbx_strand_id
1 'polypeptide(L)'
;MKRERVERNVSGKRYFVYPEEDRIRIVKELEKGSLSIKEVMQKYEVLDASTVLNWLKRYSSEYRENYMRVLLSVSDRRQIAYKVESGVMSIEEASTRYRVQQRTIKSWIKLYTCIPKLVDTMAKNEQSQSGS
;
A
#
# COMPACT_ATOMS: atom_id res chain seq x y z
N MET A 1 -8.69 34.75 -13.70
CA MET A 1 -10.00 34.24 -13.26
C MET A 1 -9.79 33.27 -12.11
N LYS A 2 -10.26 33.60 -10.90
CA LYS A 2 -10.27 32.65 -9.78
C LYS A 2 -11.34 31.61 -10.13
N ARG A 3 -10.97 30.35 -10.37
CA ARG A 3 -11.95 29.27 -10.54
C ARG A 3 -12.77 29.23 -9.26
N GLU A 4 -14.08 29.40 -9.37
CA GLU A 4 -15.00 29.30 -8.24
C GLU A 4 -14.88 27.88 -7.69
N ARG A 5 -14.39 27.76 -6.45
CA ARG A 5 -14.15 26.46 -5.82
C ARG A 5 -15.44 26.04 -5.14
N VAL A 6 -15.90 24.83 -5.46
CA VAL A 6 -17.09 24.26 -4.82
C VAL A 6 -16.73 23.88 -3.39
N GLU A 7 -17.46 24.41 -2.42
CA GLU A 7 -17.31 24.11 -1.00
C GLU A 7 -18.31 23.04 -0.56
N ARG A 8 -17.88 22.16 0.35
CA ARG A 8 -18.74 21.19 1.04
C ARG A 8 -18.53 21.32 2.54
N ASN A 9 -19.62 21.41 3.29
CA ASN A 9 -19.61 21.40 4.74
C ASN A 9 -19.83 19.97 5.24
N VAL A 10 -18.87 19.43 5.99
CA VAL A 10 -18.98 18.09 6.60
C VAL A 10 -18.61 18.22 8.07
N SER A 11 -19.54 17.88 8.96
CA SER A 11 -19.35 17.92 10.42
C SER A 11 -18.80 19.26 10.93
N GLY A 12 -19.33 20.38 10.42
CA GLY A 12 -18.91 21.74 10.79
C GLY A 12 -17.57 22.20 10.19
N LYS A 13 -16.90 21.37 9.39
CA LYS A 13 -15.65 21.72 8.69
C LYS A 13 -15.94 22.00 7.21
N ARG A 14 -15.33 23.08 6.71
CA ARG A 14 -15.35 23.44 5.28
C ARG A 14 -14.28 22.66 4.55
N TYR A 15 -14.68 21.95 3.51
CA TYR A 15 -13.78 21.28 2.58
C TYR A 15 -14.00 21.84 1.19
N PHE A 16 -12.94 21.99 0.42
CA PHE A 16 -13.06 22.28 -1.00
C PHE A 16 -13.17 20.98 -1.80
N VAL A 17 -13.95 21.03 -2.87
CA VAL A 17 -13.98 20.00 -3.91
C VAL A 17 -12.88 20.33 -4.89
N TYR A 18 -11.97 19.37 -5.08
CA TYR A 18 -10.85 19.49 -6.01
C TYR A 18 -11.13 18.66 -7.25
N PRO A 19 -11.20 19.28 -8.45
CA PRO A 19 -11.26 18.55 -9.72
C PRO A 19 -10.12 17.54 -9.83
N GLU A 20 -10.33 16.47 -10.59
CA GLU A 20 -9.31 15.43 -10.80
C GLU A 20 -8.01 15.99 -11.39
N GLU A 21 -8.12 16.85 -12.40
CA GLU A 21 -6.96 17.50 -13.03
C GLU A 21 -6.12 18.32 -12.04
N ASP A 22 -6.78 19.06 -11.14
CA ASP A 22 -6.10 19.87 -10.14
C ASP A 22 -5.36 18.97 -9.14
N ARG A 23 -5.98 17.85 -8.71
CA ARG A 23 -5.35 16.87 -7.83
C ARG A 23 -4.14 16.21 -8.49
N ILE A 24 -4.24 15.84 -9.77
CA ILE A 24 -3.12 15.27 -10.54
C ILE A 24 -1.98 16.28 -10.67
N ARG A 25 -2.29 17.55 -11.00
CA ARG A 25 -1.28 18.61 -11.10
C ARG A 25 -0.55 18.81 -9.76
N ILE A 26 -1.29 18.86 -8.65
CA ILE A 26 -0.70 19.00 -7.31
C ILE A 26 0.23 17.83 -6.99
N VAL A 27 -0.17 16.60 -7.32
CA VAL A 27 0.65 15.40 -7.12
C VAL A 27 1.95 15.47 -7.92
N LYS A 28 1.92 15.92 -9.18
CA LYS A 28 3.13 16.08 -10.00
C LYS A 28 4.12 17.10 -9.40
N GLU A 29 3.61 18.17 -8.80
CA GLU A 29 4.47 19.17 -8.14
C GLU A 29 5.08 18.64 -6.82
N LEU A 30 4.36 17.76 -6.12
CA LEU A 30 4.89 17.03 -4.95
C LEU A 30 5.97 16.02 -5.36
N GLU A 31 5.76 15.25 -6.42
CA GLU A 31 6.75 14.27 -6.93
C GLU A 31 8.04 14.95 -7.38
N LYS A 32 7.95 16.10 -8.04
CA LYS A 32 9.12 16.91 -8.42
C LYS A 32 9.85 17.54 -7.23
N GLY A 33 9.30 17.45 -6.02
CA GLY A 33 9.81 18.13 -4.83
C GLY A 33 9.67 19.66 -4.88
N SER A 34 8.87 20.19 -5.81
CA SER A 34 8.66 21.64 -5.96
C SER A 34 7.80 22.23 -4.85
N LEU A 35 6.97 21.40 -4.20
CA LEU A 35 6.21 21.75 -3.00
C LEU A 35 6.27 20.60 -2.00
N SER A 36 6.33 20.93 -0.72
CA SER A 36 6.06 19.99 0.37
C SER A 36 4.56 19.84 0.62
N ILE A 37 4.15 18.79 1.33
CA ILE A 37 2.74 18.59 1.75
C ILE A 37 2.21 19.82 2.50
N LYS A 38 3.04 20.43 3.38
CA LYS A 38 2.66 21.60 4.15
C LYS A 38 2.39 22.82 3.25
N GLU A 39 3.24 23.03 2.26
CA GLU A 39 3.05 24.12 1.29
C GLU A 39 1.86 23.87 0.38
N VAL A 40 1.58 22.62 0.00
CA VAL A 40 0.35 22.25 -0.72
C VAL A 40 -0.88 22.57 0.12
N MET A 41 -0.89 22.20 1.41
CA MET A 41 -2.00 22.49 2.30
C MET A 41 -2.26 23.99 2.42
N GLN A 42 -1.20 24.79 2.56
CA GLN A 42 -1.32 26.25 2.63
C GLN A 42 -1.77 26.87 1.30
N LYS A 43 -1.13 26.49 0.19
CA LYS A 43 -1.35 27.08 -1.13
C LYS A 43 -2.71 26.73 -1.73
N TYR A 44 -3.16 25.50 -1.51
CA TYR A 44 -4.42 24.98 -2.07
C TYR A 44 -5.53 24.86 -1.02
N GLU A 45 -5.30 25.36 0.19
CA GLU A 45 -6.25 25.36 1.32
C GLU A 45 -6.77 23.95 1.64
N VAL A 46 -5.89 22.95 1.53
CA VAL A 46 -6.23 21.58 1.88
C VAL A 46 -6.16 21.45 3.39
N LEU A 47 -7.30 21.14 4.00
CA LEU A 47 -7.45 21.15 5.46
C LEU A 47 -6.59 20.07 6.16
N ASP A 48 -6.36 18.92 5.52
CA ASP A 48 -5.70 17.77 6.13
C ASP A 48 -4.67 17.15 5.19
N ALA A 49 -3.47 16.89 5.74
CA ALA A 49 -2.39 16.16 5.08
C ALA A 49 -2.87 14.77 4.58
N SER A 50 -3.79 14.13 5.28
CA SER A 50 -4.39 12.84 4.88
C SER A 50 -5.06 12.92 3.51
N THR A 51 -5.65 14.07 3.17
CA THR A 51 -6.26 14.30 1.86
C THR A 51 -5.20 14.29 0.76
N VAL A 52 -4.08 14.98 0.99
CA VAL A 52 -2.94 15.03 0.06
C VAL A 52 -2.28 13.65 -0.07
N LEU A 53 -2.10 12.93 1.04
CA LEU A 53 -1.58 11.56 1.04
C LEU A 53 -2.49 10.61 0.25
N ASN A 54 -3.81 10.78 0.33
CA ASN A 54 -4.74 9.98 -0.47
C ASN A 54 -4.65 10.30 -1.96
N TRP A 55 -4.37 11.55 -2.34
CA TRP A 55 -4.08 11.89 -3.73
C TRP A 55 -2.77 11.27 -4.21
N LEU A 56 -1.71 11.29 -3.40
CA LEU A 56 -0.45 10.62 -3.71
C LEU A 56 -0.67 9.11 -3.93
N LYS A 57 -1.36 8.42 -3.01
CA LYS A 57 -1.71 7.01 -3.18
C LYS A 57 -2.44 6.73 -4.50
N ARG A 58 -3.35 7.61 -4.92
CA ARG A 58 -4.19 7.42 -6.11
C ARG A 58 -3.48 7.80 -7.41
N TYR A 59 -2.72 8.90 -7.43
CA TYR A 59 -2.23 9.49 -8.68
C TYR A 59 -0.70 9.42 -8.85
N SER A 60 0.07 9.12 -7.81
CA SER A 60 1.52 8.99 -7.91
C SER A 60 1.93 7.51 -8.00
N SER A 61 2.53 7.12 -9.13
CA SER A 61 3.12 5.77 -9.28
C SER A 61 4.33 5.62 -8.37
N GLU A 62 5.19 6.63 -8.31
CA GLU A 62 6.37 6.64 -7.44
C GLU A 62 5.98 6.47 -5.97
N TYR A 63 4.91 7.14 -5.53
CA TYR A 63 4.46 7.02 -4.15
C TYR A 63 3.98 5.60 -3.82
N ARG A 64 3.23 4.99 -4.75
CA ARG A 64 2.81 3.59 -4.60
C ARG A 64 4.00 2.63 -4.59
N GLU A 65 4.95 2.86 -5.47
CA GLU A 65 6.13 2.02 -5.64
C GLU A 65 7.13 2.18 -4.50
N ASN A 66 7.19 3.31 -3.81
CA ASN A 66 8.21 3.53 -2.78
C ASN A 66 7.65 3.50 -1.35
N TYR A 67 6.41 3.96 -1.14
CA TYR A 67 5.86 4.19 0.20
C TYR A 67 4.63 3.37 0.54
N MET A 68 3.89 2.83 -0.44
CA MET A 68 2.79 1.91 -0.12
C MET A 68 3.29 0.54 0.29
N ARG A 69 2.63 -0.03 1.31
CA ARG A 69 2.87 -1.41 1.74
C ARG A 69 2.48 -2.35 0.61
N VAL A 70 3.35 -3.31 0.31
CA VAL A 70 3.03 -4.41 -0.59
C VAL A 70 1.98 -5.31 0.06
N LEU A 71 0.85 -5.49 -0.63
CA LEU A 71 -0.19 -6.44 -0.23
C LEU A 71 0.10 -7.77 -0.90
N LEU A 72 0.82 -8.65 -0.19
CA LEU A 72 1.02 -10.03 -0.63
C LEU A 72 -0.18 -10.89 -0.24
N SER A 73 -0.60 -11.78 -1.13
CA SER A 73 -1.63 -12.78 -0.83
C SER A 73 -1.14 -13.78 0.22
N VAL A 74 -2.05 -14.54 0.84
CA VAL A 74 -1.65 -15.57 1.83
C VAL A 74 -0.78 -16.65 1.18
N SER A 75 -1.08 -17.04 -0.06
CA SER A 75 -0.28 -18.00 -0.83
C SER A 75 1.14 -17.48 -1.08
N ASP A 76 1.30 -16.22 -1.48
CA ASP A 76 2.62 -15.63 -1.71
C ASP A 76 3.45 -15.62 -0.42
N ARG A 77 2.84 -15.19 0.69
CA ARG A 77 3.51 -15.15 2.00
C ARG A 77 4.02 -16.53 2.43
N ARG A 78 3.23 -17.59 2.18
CA ARG A 78 3.63 -18.98 2.47
C ARG A 78 4.76 -19.44 1.57
N GLN A 79 4.67 -19.16 0.27
CA GLN A 79 5.71 -19.54 -0.68
C GLN A 79 7.03 -18.86 -0.35
N ILE A 80 7.00 -17.59 0.03
CA ILE A 80 8.18 -16.84 0.50
C ILE A 80 8.74 -17.48 1.77
N ALA A 81 7.90 -17.73 2.78
CA ALA A 81 8.34 -18.35 4.02
C ALA A 81 9.00 -19.72 3.78
N TYR A 82 8.41 -20.56 2.92
CA TYR A 82 8.98 -21.86 2.56
C TYR A 82 10.33 -21.74 1.84
N LYS A 83 10.45 -20.85 0.86
CA LYS A 83 11.71 -20.62 0.13
C LYS A 83 12.83 -20.13 1.06
N VAL A 84 12.48 -19.30 2.05
CA VAL A 84 13.45 -18.83 3.04
C VAL A 84 13.84 -19.94 4.01
N GLU A 85 12.88 -20.71 4.53
CA GLU A 85 13.14 -21.83 5.45
C GLU A 85 13.97 -22.94 4.80
N SER A 86 13.69 -23.26 3.54
CA SER A 86 14.42 -24.28 2.77
C SER A 86 15.82 -23.83 2.30
N GLY A 87 16.22 -22.58 2.58
CA GLY A 87 17.52 -22.03 2.19
C GLY A 87 17.63 -21.67 0.71
N VAL A 88 16.54 -21.70 -0.05
CA VAL A 88 16.50 -21.29 -1.47
C VAL A 88 16.76 -19.79 -1.63
N MET A 89 16.39 -18.98 -0.63
CA MET A 89 16.71 -17.55 -0.57
C MET A 89 16.95 -17.09 0.87
N SER A 90 17.76 -16.05 1.05
CA SER A 90 17.97 -15.48 2.39
C SER A 90 16.80 -14.58 2.82
N ILE A 91 16.72 -14.29 4.12
CA ILE A 91 15.74 -13.33 4.67
C ILE A 91 15.99 -11.93 4.10
N GLU A 92 17.25 -11.54 3.93
CA GLU A 92 17.67 -10.26 3.36
C GLU A 92 17.24 -10.14 1.89
N GLU A 93 17.44 -11.21 1.11
CA GLU A 93 17.03 -11.28 -0.29
C GLU A 93 15.51 -11.18 -0.40
N ALA A 94 14.77 -11.97 0.37
CA ALA A 94 13.31 -11.93 0.40
C ALA A 94 12.78 -10.55 0.85
N SER A 95 13.42 -9.93 1.84
CA SER A 95 13.06 -8.60 2.34
C SER A 95 13.17 -7.54 1.24
N THR A 96 14.26 -7.60 0.47
CA THR A 96 14.51 -6.66 -0.62
C THR A 96 13.57 -6.94 -1.80
N ARG A 97 13.52 -8.19 -2.25
CA ARG A 97 12.76 -8.63 -3.43
C ARG A 97 11.27 -8.39 -3.30
N TYR A 98 10.69 -8.66 -2.14
CA TYR A 98 9.25 -8.51 -1.91
C TYR A 98 8.88 -7.22 -1.17
N ARG A 99 9.88 -6.39 -0.82
CA ARG A 99 9.71 -5.13 -0.07
C ARG A 99 8.92 -5.33 1.24
N VAL A 100 9.27 -6.38 1.95
CA VAL A 100 8.67 -6.79 3.23
C VAL A 100 9.74 -6.69 4.31
N GLN A 101 9.38 -6.26 5.52
CA GLN A 101 10.34 -6.20 6.61
C GLN A 101 10.80 -7.62 7.03
N GLN A 102 12.09 -7.80 7.29
CA GLN A 102 12.65 -9.10 7.73
C GLN A 102 11.89 -9.72 8.92
N ARG A 103 11.49 -8.90 9.91
CA ARG A 103 10.69 -9.35 11.07
C ARG A 103 9.34 -9.96 10.66
N THR A 104 8.73 -9.45 9.61
CA THR A 104 7.47 -9.96 9.07
C THR A 104 7.69 -11.31 8.39
N ILE A 105 8.79 -11.46 7.65
CA ILE A 105 9.18 -12.75 7.04
C ILE A 105 9.45 -13.79 8.13
N LYS A 106 10.21 -13.45 9.17
CA LYS A 106 10.42 -14.33 10.34
C LYS A 106 9.11 -14.75 11.00
N SER A 107 8.15 -13.84 11.11
CA SER A 107 6.81 -14.16 11.61
C SER A 107 6.06 -15.12 10.69
N TRP A 108 6.17 -14.98 9.37
CA TRP A 108 5.54 -15.92 8.42
C TRP A 108 6.15 -17.30 8.51
N ILE A 109 7.48 -17.39 8.62
CA ILE A 109 8.17 -18.66 8.86
C ILE A 109 7.60 -19.31 10.11
N LYS A 110 7.63 -18.63 11.26
CA LYS A 110 7.05 -19.16 12.50
C LYS A 110 5.59 -19.61 12.36
N LEU A 111 4.78 -18.85 11.63
CA LEU A 111 3.35 -19.16 11.43
C LEU A 111 3.12 -20.35 10.49
N TYR A 112 3.95 -20.52 9.46
CA TYR A 112 3.71 -21.50 8.40
C TYR A 112 4.58 -22.75 8.51
N THR A 113 5.71 -22.71 9.22
CA THR A 113 6.66 -23.83 9.34
C THR A 113 6.63 -24.48 10.73
N CYS A 114 6.41 -23.71 11.80
CA CYS A 114 6.31 -24.25 13.16
C CYS A 114 4.93 -24.81 13.54
N ILE A 115 3.94 -24.77 12.64
CA ILE A 115 2.65 -25.43 12.85
C ILE A 115 2.60 -26.67 11.95
N PRO A 116 2.89 -27.89 12.46
CA PRO A 116 2.80 -29.14 11.69
C PRO A 116 1.39 -29.52 11.20
N LYS A 117 0.41 -28.60 11.16
CA LYS A 117 -1.03 -28.92 11.07
C LYS A 117 -1.87 -28.07 10.10
N LEU A 118 -1.26 -27.21 9.28
CA LEU A 118 -2.00 -26.40 8.29
C LEU A 118 -1.87 -26.89 6.84
N VAL A 119 -0.92 -27.79 6.57
CA VAL A 119 -0.75 -28.41 5.25
C VAL A 119 -1.84 -29.48 5.03
N ASP A 120 -2.18 -30.24 6.08
CA ASP A 120 -3.25 -31.25 6.05
C ASP A 120 -4.66 -30.68 5.86
N THR A 121 -4.89 -29.41 6.24
CA THR A 121 -6.22 -28.79 6.12
C THR A 121 -6.48 -28.25 4.71
N MET A 122 -5.44 -27.95 3.93
CA MET A 122 -5.59 -27.36 2.59
C MET A 122 -5.53 -28.37 1.45
N ALA A 123 -4.78 -29.47 1.61
CA ALA A 123 -4.83 -30.60 0.67
C ALA A 123 -6.26 -31.17 0.50
N LYS A 124 -7.11 -31.03 1.53
CA LYS A 124 -8.53 -31.43 1.50
C LYS A 124 -9.45 -30.44 0.77
N ASN A 125 -9.08 -29.16 0.67
CA ASN A 125 -9.94 -28.14 0.07
C ASN A 125 -9.73 -27.99 -1.46
N GLU A 126 -8.55 -28.34 -1.99
CA GLU A 126 -8.30 -28.32 -3.44
C GLU A 126 -8.88 -29.54 -4.18
N GLN A 127 -9.09 -30.67 -3.49
CA GLN A 127 -9.78 -31.85 -4.06
C GLN A 127 -11.31 -31.69 -4.17
N SER A 128 -11.87 -30.64 -3.57
CA SER A 128 -13.33 -30.40 -3.54
C SER A 128 -13.80 -29.38 -4.58
N GLN A 129 -12.91 -28.81 -5.40
CA GLN A 129 -13.27 -27.81 -6.44
C GLN A 129 -12.97 -28.24 -7.89
N SER A 130 -12.55 -29.49 -8.13
CA SER A 130 -12.37 -30.05 -9.49
C SER A 130 -13.37 -31.17 -9.85
N GLY A 131 -14.45 -31.30 -9.07
CA GLY A 131 -15.55 -32.22 -9.35
C GLY A 131 -16.86 -31.48 -9.54
N SER A 132 -17.10 -30.95 -10.74
CA SER A 132 -18.43 -30.64 -11.27
C SER A 132 -18.39 -30.77 -12.79
#